data_AF-A0AAW4XZE2-F1
#
_entry.id   AF-A0AAW4XZE2-F1
#
_cell.length_a   1.000
_cell.length_b   1.000
_cell.length_c   1.000
_cell.angle_alpha   90.00
_cell.angle_beta   90.00
_cell.angle_gamma   90.00
#
_symmetry.space_group_name_H-M   'P 1'
#
loop_
_entity.id
_entity.type
_entity.pdbx_description
1 polymer ?
#
loop_
_entity_poly.entity_id
_entity_poly.type
_entity_poly.pdbx_seq_one_letter_code
_entity_poly.pdbx_strand_id
1 'polypeptide(L)'
;MKAKNFAERVLKVNHAGEHGAVNIYAAQILVARWTAPTIVPTLQAFKAHEESHRTIFWDELQRRGTSRCRSYWLCGLGGFALGSITALFGLQAIAATTAAVERVVLGHLKHQIHLLECQDDAAVAAIAKIVADEEQHLEQSVMHLAPGQFWPKVLTPVVAASTQTVIWLGIRL
;
A
#
# COMPACT_ATOMS: atom_id res chain seq x y z
N MET A 1 5.01 -25.19 13.66
CA MET A 1 3.85 -25.18 12.73
C MET A 1 3.03 -23.89 12.77
N LYS A 2 2.68 -23.31 13.93
CA LYS A 2 1.92 -22.04 14.01
C LYS A 2 2.63 -20.81 13.40
N ALA A 3 3.95 -20.68 13.54
CA ALA A 3 4.71 -19.52 13.05
C ALA A 3 4.75 -19.41 11.51
N LYS A 4 5.01 -20.53 10.80
CA LYS A 4 4.98 -20.57 9.31
C LYS A 4 3.63 -20.11 8.76
N ASN A 5 2.53 -20.57 9.36
CA ASN A 5 1.18 -20.18 8.94
C ASN A 5 0.89 -18.69 9.17
N PHE A 6 1.55 -18.04 10.13
CA PHE A 6 1.38 -16.61 10.40
C PHE A 6 2.17 -15.76 9.40
N ALA A 7 3.45 -16.07 9.18
CA ALA A 7 4.29 -15.38 8.20
C ALA A 7 3.70 -15.46 6.78
N GLU A 8 3.19 -16.62 6.37
CA GLU A 8 2.51 -16.78 5.09
C GLU A 8 1.27 -15.88 4.96
N ARG A 9 0.47 -15.75 6.03
CA ARG A 9 -0.71 -14.86 6.02
C ARG A 9 -0.29 -13.39 5.90
N VAL A 10 0.75 -12.99 6.61
CA VAL A 10 1.31 -11.63 6.51
C VAL A 10 1.77 -11.33 5.08
N LEU A 11 2.58 -12.20 4.48
CA LEU A 11 3.10 -12.03 3.12
C LEU A 11 1.97 -12.00 2.08
N LYS A 12 0.93 -12.84 2.24
CA LYS A 12 -0.26 -12.82 1.37
C LYS A 12 -1.00 -11.48 1.45
N VAL A 13 -1.14 -10.94 2.65
CA VAL A 13 -1.81 -9.65 2.88
C VAL A 13 -1.00 -8.51 2.29
N ASN A 14 0.33 -8.49 2.50
CA ASN A 14 1.20 -7.45 1.91
C ASN A 14 1.17 -7.51 0.38
N HIS A 15 1.34 -8.70 -0.22
CA HIS A 15 1.22 -8.86 -1.68
C HIS A 15 -0.12 -8.36 -2.24
N ALA A 16 -1.23 -8.55 -1.51
CA ALA A 16 -2.53 -8.00 -1.90
C ALA A 16 -2.63 -6.48 -1.68
N GLY A 17 -2.00 -5.97 -0.61
CA GLY A 17 -1.83 -4.55 -0.33
C GLY A 17 -1.09 -3.83 -1.46
N GLU A 18 0.08 -4.34 -1.85
CA GLU A 18 0.89 -3.77 -2.94
C GLU A 18 0.11 -3.78 -4.27
N HIS A 19 -0.66 -4.83 -4.53
CA HIS A 19 -1.54 -4.82 -5.70
C HIS A 19 -2.61 -3.72 -5.61
N GLY A 20 -3.15 -3.45 -4.43
CA GLY A 20 -4.03 -2.30 -4.20
C GLY A 20 -3.31 -0.98 -4.48
N ALA A 21 -2.12 -0.78 -3.93
CA ALA A 21 -1.30 0.42 -4.11
C ALA A 21 -0.96 0.69 -5.59
N VAL A 22 -0.50 -0.33 -6.33
CA VAL A 22 -0.29 -0.26 -7.79
C VAL A 22 -1.54 0.26 -8.52
N ASN A 23 -2.73 -0.22 -8.13
CA ASN A 23 -3.98 0.20 -8.76
C ASN A 23 -4.44 1.61 -8.33
N ILE A 24 -4.17 2.03 -7.09
CA ILE A 24 -4.36 3.42 -6.65
C ILE A 24 -3.54 4.34 -7.54
N TYR A 25 -2.24 4.08 -7.67
CA TYR A 25 -1.37 4.92 -8.47
C TYR A 25 -1.70 4.87 -9.96
N ALA A 26 -2.05 3.71 -10.51
CA ALA A 26 -2.48 3.60 -11.90
C ALA A 26 -3.73 4.46 -12.19
N ALA A 27 -4.72 4.42 -11.30
CA ALA A 27 -5.93 5.23 -11.41
C ALA A 27 -5.64 6.73 -11.23
N GLN A 28 -4.81 7.09 -10.26
CA GLN A 28 -4.40 8.48 -10.05
C GLN A 28 -3.63 9.01 -11.26
N ILE A 29 -2.68 8.27 -11.81
CA ILE A 29 -1.94 8.67 -13.04
C ILE A 29 -2.90 8.92 -14.19
N LEU A 30 -3.88 8.04 -14.38
CA LEU A 30 -4.85 8.16 -15.47
C LEU A 30 -5.56 9.52 -15.38
N VAL A 31 -6.15 9.82 -14.22
CA VAL A 31 -6.98 11.01 -14.02
C VAL A 31 -6.15 12.28 -13.84
N ALA A 32 -5.00 12.20 -13.16
CA ALA A 32 -4.12 13.33 -12.86
C ALA A 32 -3.55 13.99 -14.11
N ARG A 33 -3.47 13.28 -15.25
CA ARG A 33 -3.12 13.89 -16.54
C ARG A 33 -3.99 15.10 -16.89
N TRP A 34 -5.24 15.11 -16.44
CA TRP A 34 -6.17 16.22 -16.66
C TRP A 34 -6.32 17.12 -15.43
N THR A 35 -6.25 16.59 -14.22
CA THR A 35 -6.56 17.35 -12.99
C THR A 35 -5.33 17.90 -12.26
N ALA A 36 -4.17 17.24 -12.39
CA ALA A 36 -2.95 17.57 -11.67
C ALA A 36 -1.70 17.04 -12.42
N PRO A 37 -1.42 17.49 -13.66
CA PRO A 37 -0.38 16.90 -14.50
C PRO A 37 1.02 16.97 -13.89
N THR A 38 1.26 17.91 -12.97
CA THR A 38 2.55 18.13 -12.31
C THR A 38 2.99 17.00 -11.39
N ILE A 39 2.06 16.21 -10.81
CA ILE A 39 2.41 15.09 -9.92
C ILE A 39 2.54 13.75 -10.66
N VAL A 40 2.15 13.69 -11.93
CA VAL A 40 2.17 12.45 -12.72
C VAL A 40 3.53 11.74 -12.73
N PRO A 41 4.68 12.44 -12.92
CA PRO A 41 5.99 11.79 -12.88
C PRO A 41 6.29 11.11 -11.53
N THR A 42 5.93 11.78 -10.43
CA THR A 42 6.08 11.23 -9.07
C THR A 42 5.24 9.97 -8.89
N LEU A 43 3.97 10.01 -9.31
CA LEU A 43 3.08 8.84 -9.22
C LEU A 43 3.56 7.66 -10.07
N GLN A 44 4.19 7.93 -11.23
CA GLN A 44 4.78 6.88 -12.06
C GLN A 44 5.97 6.20 -11.36
N ALA A 45 6.81 6.98 -10.68
CA ALA A 45 7.90 6.44 -9.88
C ALA A 45 7.37 5.57 -8.72
N PHE A 46 6.38 6.06 -7.97
CA PHE A 46 5.74 5.30 -6.89
C PHE A 46 5.15 4.00 -7.41
N LYS A 47 4.36 4.04 -8.49
CA LYS A 47 3.81 2.84 -9.11
C LYS A 47 4.88 1.81 -9.47
N ALA A 48 6.05 2.24 -9.96
CA ALA A 48 7.14 1.34 -10.31
C ALA A 48 7.76 0.68 -9.06
N HIS A 49 7.89 1.43 -7.95
CA HIS A 49 8.32 0.89 -6.67
C HIS A 49 7.31 -0.15 -6.16
N GLU A 50 6.01 0.16 -6.18
CA GLU A 50 4.94 -0.77 -5.78
C GLU A 50 4.92 -2.07 -6.60
N GLU A 51 5.22 -1.99 -7.91
CA GLU A 51 5.33 -3.18 -8.76
C GLU A 51 6.53 -4.04 -8.37
N SER A 52 7.64 -3.41 -7.98
CA SER A 52 8.82 -4.09 -7.43
C SER A 52 8.50 -4.72 -6.06
N HIS A 53 7.88 -3.97 -5.14
CA HIS A 53 7.46 -4.45 -3.81
C HIS A 53 6.54 -5.67 -3.92
N ARG A 54 5.53 -5.58 -4.79
CA ARG A 54 4.63 -6.70 -5.08
C ARG A 54 5.39 -7.92 -5.58
N THR A 55 6.39 -7.73 -6.43
CA THR A 55 7.21 -8.83 -6.95
C THR A 55 8.04 -9.48 -5.83
N ILE A 56 8.64 -8.69 -4.94
CA ILE A 56 9.37 -9.21 -3.76
C ILE A 56 8.49 -10.14 -2.93
N PHE A 57 7.26 -9.73 -2.61
CA PHE A 57 6.36 -10.59 -1.84
C PHE A 57 5.85 -11.79 -2.64
N TRP A 58 5.62 -11.63 -3.94
CA TRP A 58 5.20 -12.73 -4.80
C TRP A 58 6.25 -13.83 -4.87
N ASP A 59 7.51 -13.47 -5.05
CA ASP A 59 8.63 -14.41 -5.13
C ASP A 59 8.78 -15.17 -3.81
N GLU A 60 8.61 -14.50 -2.67
CA GLU A 60 8.66 -15.15 -1.37
C GLU A 60 7.47 -16.09 -1.14
N LEU A 61 6.28 -15.75 -1.63
CA LEU A 61 5.12 -16.65 -1.62
C LEU A 61 5.33 -17.86 -2.53
N GLN A 62 5.90 -17.67 -3.73
CA GLN A 62 6.22 -18.76 -4.65
C GLN A 62 7.27 -19.71 -4.07
N ARG A 63 8.32 -19.18 -3.45
CA ARG A 63 9.35 -19.97 -2.74
C ARG A 63 8.76 -20.88 -1.67
N ARG A 64 7.65 -20.45 -1.05
CA ARG A 64 6.91 -21.19 -0.01
C ARG A 64 5.83 -22.12 -0.57
N GLY A 65 5.55 -22.08 -1.87
CA GLY A 65 4.46 -22.83 -2.50
C GLY A 65 3.06 -22.31 -2.10
N THR A 66 2.96 -21.04 -1.69
CA THR A 66 1.73 -20.44 -1.17
C THR A 66 0.96 -19.71 -2.28
N SER A 67 -0.36 -19.87 -2.31
CA SER A 67 -1.25 -19.20 -3.27
C SER A 67 -1.57 -17.75 -2.88
N ARG A 68 -2.07 -16.97 -3.85
CA ARG A 68 -2.48 -15.56 -3.66
C ARG A 68 -3.56 -15.42 -2.58
N CYS A 69 -3.62 -14.24 -1.97
CA CYS A 69 -4.72 -13.89 -1.07
C CYS A 69 -6.04 -13.78 -1.83
N ARG A 70 -7.14 -14.19 -1.20
CA ARG A 70 -8.50 -14.06 -1.79
C ARG A 70 -8.91 -12.60 -1.92
N SER A 71 -8.38 -11.71 -1.08
CA SER A 71 -8.64 -10.26 -1.13
C SER A 71 -7.88 -9.54 -2.26
N TYR A 72 -7.01 -10.22 -3.02
CA TYR A 72 -6.19 -9.59 -4.06
C TYR A 72 -7.02 -8.76 -5.06
N TRP A 73 -8.10 -9.34 -5.58
CA TRP A 73 -9.00 -8.65 -6.52
C TRP A 73 -9.78 -7.50 -5.87
N LEU A 74 -10.17 -7.66 -4.60
CA LEU A 74 -10.86 -6.62 -3.84
C LEU A 74 -9.94 -5.42 -3.60
N CYS A 75 -8.67 -5.67 -3.25
CA CYS A 75 -7.65 -4.63 -3.10
C CYS A 75 -7.42 -3.88 -4.40
N GLY A 76 -7.31 -4.60 -5.53
CA GLY A 76 -7.10 -3.98 -6.83
C GLY A 76 -8.26 -3.08 -7.25
N LEU A 77 -9.50 -3.57 -7.14
CA LEU A 77 -10.69 -2.80 -7.50
C LEU A 77 -10.92 -1.62 -6.55
N GLY A 78 -10.79 -1.85 -5.24
CA GLY A 78 -10.92 -0.79 -4.23
C GLY A 78 -9.86 0.29 -4.38
N GLY A 79 -8.62 -0.12 -4.63
CA GLY A 79 -7.51 0.78 -4.92
C GLY A 79 -7.77 1.64 -6.16
N PHE A 80 -8.19 1.02 -7.27
CA PHE A 80 -8.52 1.76 -8.49
C PHE A 80 -9.66 2.77 -8.28
N ALA A 81 -10.70 2.39 -7.56
CA ALA A 81 -11.83 3.27 -7.24
C ALA A 81 -11.39 4.46 -6.38
N LEU A 82 -10.64 4.20 -5.30
CA LEU A 82 -10.10 5.24 -4.41
C LEU A 82 -9.19 6.20 -5.17
N GLY A 83 -8.27 5.67 -5.98
CA GLY A 83 -7.34 6.47 -6.79
C GLY A 83 -8.06 7.34 -7.81
N SER A 84 -9.08 6.80 -8.49
CA SER A 84 -9.88 7.54 -9.47
C SER A 84 -10.65 8.70 -8.81
N ILE A 85 -11.36 8.41 -7.71
CA ILE A 85 -12.16 9.41 -7.00
C ILE A 85 -11.27 10.55 -6.49
N THR A 86 -10.14 10.20 -5.87
CA THR A 86 -9.26 11.19 -5.24
C THR A 86 -8.54 12.05 -6.27
N ALA A 87 -8.15 11.47 -7.40
CA ALA A 87 -7.55 12.22 -8.49
C ALA A 87 -8.50 13.20 -9.18
N LEU A 88 -9.81 12.95 -9.17
CA LEU A 88 -10.79 13.94 -9.66
C LEU A 88 -10.78 15.24 -8.84
N PHE A 89 -10.40 15.18 -7.57
CA PHE A 89 -10.29 16.34 -6.68
C PHE A 89 -8.91 17.02 -6.73
N GLY A 90 -8.03 16.59 -7.65
CA GLY A 90 -6.76 17.25 -7.96
C GLY A 90 -5.64 16.96 -6.97
N LEU A 91 -4.57 17.74 -7.09
CA LEU A 91 -3.26 17.49 -6.45
C LEU A 91 -3.33 17.24 -4.95
N GLN A 92 -4.10 18.06 -4.22
CA GLN A 92 -4.16 18.00 -2.77
C GLN A 92 -4.86 16.74 -2.27
N ALA A 93 -5.89 16.27 -2.98
CA ALA A 93 -6.56 15.02 -2.65
C ALA A 93 -5.68 13.81 -2.97
N ILE A 94 -4.99 13.82 -4.11
CA ILE A 94 -4.00 12.79 -4.49
C ILE A 94 -2.92 12.67 -3.41
N ALA A 95 -2.29 13.80 -3.05
CA ALA A 95 -1.23 13.83 -2.05
C ALA A 95 -1.74 13.37 -0.67
N ALA A 96 -2.96 13.78 -0.27
CA ALA A 96 -3.56 13.39 1.00
C ALA A 96 -3.90 11.90 1.06
N THR A 97 -4.44 11.34 -0.02
CA THR A 97 -4.72 9.90 -0.13
C THR A 97 -3.44 9.11 -0.08
N THR A 98 -2.42 9.52 -0.84
CA THR A 98 -1.12 8.85 -0.87
C THR A 98 -0.49 8.84 0.51
N ALA A 99 -0.37 10.01 1.15
CA ALA A 99 0.15 10.10 2.51
C ALA A 99 -0.66 9.28 3.53
N ALA A 100 -1.99 9.19 3.38
CA ALA A 100 -2.83 8.37 4.25
C ALA A 100 -2.58 6.88 4.06
N VAL A 101 -2.47 6.41 2.81
CA VAL A 101 -2.14 5.02 2.48
C VAL A 101 -0.77 4.67 3.03
N GLU A 102 0.24 5.50 2.76
CA GLU A 102 1.61 5.21 3.17
C GLU A 102 1.79 5.16 4.68
N ARG A 103 1.09 6.02 5.43
CA ARG A 103 1.10 5.93 6.90
C ARG A 103 0.58 4.59 7.41
N VAL A 104 -0.47 4.09 6.78
CA VAL A 104 -1.08 2.82 7.20
C VAL A 104 -0.19 1.65 6.79
N VAL A 105 0.37 1.66 5.57
CA VAL A 105 1.31 0.65 5.08
C VAL A 105 2.54 0.61 5.99
N LEU A 106 3.23 1.73 6.19
CA LEU A 106 4.40 1.82 7.07
C LEU A 106 4.12 1.33 8.49
N GLY A 107 2.97 1.72 9.06
CA GLY A 107 2.55 1.26 10.37
C GLY A 107 2.43 -0.27 10.44
N HIS A 108 1.85 -0.88 9.40
CA HIS A 108 1.74 -2.34 9.30
C HIS A 108 3.09 -3.02 9.08
N LEU A 109 3.95 -2.52 8.19
CA LEU A 109 5.25 -3.12 7.92
C LEU A 109 6.11 -3.14 9.20
N LYS A 110 6.20 -2.01 9.90
CA LYS A 110 6.93 -1.91 11.17
C LYS A 110 6.37 -2.85 12.23
N HIS A 111 5.05 -2.95 12.35
CA HIS A 111 4.41 -3.87 13.28
C HIS A 111 4.68 -5.34 12.93
N GLN A 112 4.61 -5.70 11.65
CA GLN A 112 4.85 -7.05 11.16
C GLN A 112 6.30 -7.48 11.34
N ILE A 113 7.27 -6.58 11.13
CA ILE A 113 8.69 -6.83 11.44
C ILE A 113 8.82 -7.26 12.89
N HIS A 114 8.25 -6.50 13.83
CA HIS A 114 8.31 -6.82 15.26
C HIS A 114 7.64 -8.15 15.59
N LEU A 115 6.51 -8.48 14.97
CA LEU A 115 5.80 -9.74 15.20
C LEU A 115 6.51 -10.96 14.61
N LEU A 116 7.27 -10.79 13.53
CA LEU A 116 7.98 -11.87 12.84
C LEU A 116 9.45 -11.98 13.25
N GLU A 117 9.95 -11.02 14.02
CA GLU A 117 11.28 -11.05 14.62
C GLU A 117 11.46 -12.34 15.42
N CYS A 118 12.58 -13.02 15.20
CA CYS A 118 12.89 -14.34 15.77
C CYS A 118 11.94 -15.49 15.35
N GLN A 119 11.00 -15.27 14.43
CA GLN A 119 10.08 -16.30 13.91
C GLN A 119 10.35 -16.67 12.45
N ASP A 120 10.61 -15.67 11.59
CA ASP A 120 10.83 -15.86 10.17
C ASP A 120 11.69 -14.74 9.55
N ASP A 121 13.00 -14.92 9.58
CA ASP A 121 13.97 -13.93 9.09
C ASP A 121 13.80 -13.62 7.60
N ALA A 122 13.34 -14.58 6.80
CA ALA A 122 13.11 -14.36 5.37
C ALA A 122 11.91 -13.45 5.12
N ALA A 123 10.83 -13.61 5.89
CA ALA A 123 9.68 -12.71 5.82
C ALA A 123 10.04 -11.30 6.33
N VAL A 124 10.80 -11.21 7.43
CA VAL A 124 11.31 -9.93 7.95
C VAL A 124 12.17 -9.23 6.91
N ALA A 125 13.08 -9.95 6.26
CA ALA A 125 13.94 -9.38 5.21
C ALA A 125 13.14 -8.91 3.99
N ALA A 126 12.09 -9.63 3.58
CA ALA A 126 11.23 -9.20 2.49
C ALA A 126 10.48 -7.90 2.84
N ILE A 127 9.95 -7.79 4.05
CA ILE A 127 9.22 -6.60 4.54
C ILE A 127 10.17 -5.41 4.71
N ALA A 128 11.36 -5.63 5.29
CA ALA A 128 12.32 -4.56 5.55
C ALA A 128 12.86 -3.91 4.26
N LYS A 129 12.90 -4.65 3.15
CA LYS A 129 13.39 -4.14 1.85
C LYS A 129 12.60 -2.95 1.32
N ILE A 130 11.32 -2.83 1.67
CA ILE A 130 10.44 -1.81 1.08
C ILE A 130 10.23 -0.62 2.01
N VAL A 131 10.55 -0.75 3.31
CA VAL A 131 10.25 0.28 4.33
C VAL A 131 10.82 1.65 3.97
N ALA A 132 12.06 1.70 3.45
CA ALA A 132 12.70 2.96 3.09
C ALA A 132 11.99 3.66 1.92
N ASP A 133 11.52 2.89 0.94
CA ASP A 133 10.77 3.42 -0.21
C ASP A 133 9.43 4.00 0.26
N GLU A 134 8.70 3.30 1.14
CA GLU A 134 7.42 3.78 1.68
C GLU A 134 7.60 5.04 2.56
N GLU A 135 8.69 5.14 3.33
CA GLU A 135 9.02 6.34 4.12
C GLU A 135 9.25 7.54 3.19
N GLN A 136 9.97 7.33 2.09
CA GLN A 136 10.21 8.35 1.09
C GLN A 136 8.90 8.77 0.38
N HIS A 137 8.04 7.82 0.01
CA HIS A 137 6.75 8.12 -0.62
C HIS A 137 5.86 8.96 0.29
N LEU A 138 5.83 8.63 1.59
CA LEU A 138 5.11 9.40 2.59
C LEU A 138 5.65 10.83 2.70
N GLU A 139 6.96 10.99 2.82
CA GLU A 139 7.60 12.30 2.94
C GLU A 139 7.28 13.17 1.72
N GLN A 140 7.51 12.65 0.52
CA GLN A 140 7.22 13.35 -0.73
C GLN A 140 5.73 13.71 -0.87
N SER A 141 4.83 12.83 -0.48
CA SER A 141 3.39 13.10 -0.49
C SER A 141 3.00 14.20 0.50
N VAL A 142 3.62 14.22 1.68
CA VAL A 142 3.40 15.26 2.69
C VAL A 142 3.95 16.61 2.22
N MET A 143 5.07 16.64 1.50
CA MET A 143 5.62 17.89 0.92
C MET A 143 4.66 18.55 -0.08
N HIS A 144 3.83 17.76 -0.75
CA HIS A 144 2.81 18.28 -1.67
C HIS A 144 1.55 18.81 -0.96
N LEU A 145 1.39 18.60 0.35
CA LEU A 145 0.22 19.06 1.10
C LEU A 145 0.35 20.51 1.53
N ALA A 146 -0.68 21.30 1.26
CA ALA A 146 -0.80 22.65 1.79
C ALA A 146 -1.14 22.63 3.30
N PRO A 147 -0.59 23.55 4.11
CA PRO A 147 -0.99 23.71 5.51
C PRO A 147 -2.51 23.95 5.63
N GLY A 148 -3.15 23.31 6.61
CA GLY A 148 -4.57 23.50 6.90
C GLY A 148 -5.55 22.72 6.01
N GLN A 149 -5.06 21.82 5.15
CA GLN A 149 -5.90 21.09 4.21
C GLN A 149 -6.92 20.16 4.89
N PHE A 150 -8.14 20.12 4.33
CA PHE A 150 -9.26 19.30 4.83
C PHE A 150 -9.10 17.81 4.48
N TRP A 151 -8.58 17.50 3.30
CA TRP A 151 -8.47 16.13 2.76
C TRP A 151 -7.78 15.14 3.71
N PRO A 152 -6.61 15.43 4.31
CA PRO A 152 -5.99 14.50 5.25
C PRO A 152 -6.88 14.14 6.45
N LYS A 153 -7.73 15.06 6.93
CA LYS A 153 -8.63 14.81 8.08
C LYS A 153 -9.75 13.83 7.77
N VAL A 154 -10.17 13.76 6.49
CA VAL A 154 -11.22 12.84 6.04
C VAL A 154 -10.64 11.53 5.53
N LEU A 155 -9.58 11.60 4.72
CA LEU A 155 -9.06 10.42 4.02
C LEU A 155 -8.28 9.49 4.94
N THR A 156 -7.53 10.02 5.91
CA THR A 156 -6.76 9.19 6.86
C THR A 156 -7.64 8.18 7.60
N PRO A 157 -8.74 8.55 8.27
CA PRO A 157 -9.56 7.58 8.99
C PRO A 157 -10.28 6.60 8.03
N VAL A 158 -10.71 7.06 6.86
CA VAL A 158 -11.38 6.20 5.86
C VAL A 158 -10.42 5.15 5.32
N VAL A 159 -9.21 5.57 4.93
CA VAL A 159 -8.16 4.67 4.44
C VAL A 159 -7.78 3.69 5.54
N ALA A 160 -7.51 4.15 6.76
CA ALA A 160 -7.17 3.27 7.88
C ALA A 160 -8.27 2.22 8.15
N ALA A 161 -9.54 2.63 8.21
CA ALA A 161 -10.65 1.70 8.43
C ALA A 161 -10.80 0.69 7.28
N SER A 162 -10.65 1.15 6.03
CA SER A 162 -10.75 0.27 4.85
C SER A 162 -9.62 -0.76 4.81
N THR A 163 -8.38 -0.34 5.04
CA THR A 163 -7.21 -1.22 5.06
C THR A 163 -7.31 -2.22 6.21
N GLN A 164 -7.71 -1.78 7.41
CA GLN A 164 -7.94 -2.68 8.55
C GLN A 164 -9.01 -3.73 8.24
N THR A 165 -10.10 -3.35 7.57
CA THR A 165 -11.17 -4.27 7.18
C THR A 165 -10.67 -5.32 6.18
N VAL A 166 -9.90 -4.89 5.18
CA VAL A 166 -9.30 -5.78 4.17
C VAL A 166 -8.32 -6.77 4.81
N ILE A 167 -7.50 -6.30 5.75
CA ILE A 167 -6.55 -7.14 6.48
C ILE A 167 -7.30 -8.15 7.35
N TRP A 168 -8.31 -7.70 8.09
CA TRP A 168 -9.13 -8.58 8.91
C TRP A 168 -9.77 -9.68 8.06
N LEU A 169 -10.33 -9.33 6.90
CA LEU A 169 -10.89 -10.30 5.95
C LEU A 169 -9.81 -11.26 5.42
N GLY A 170 -8.64 -10.74 5.03
CA GLY A 170 -7.53 -11.53 4.47
C GLY A 170 -6.85 -12.45 5.48
N ILE A 171 -6.85 -12.08 6.76
CA ILE A 171 -6.36 -12.89 7.86
C ILE A 171 -7.38 -13.97 8.21
N ARG A 172 -8.68 -13.67 8.25
CA ARG A 172 -9.73 -14.58 8.77
C ARG A 172 -10.25 -15.61 7.75
N LEU A 173 -10.07 -15.36 6.45
CA LEU A 173 -10.46 -16.24 5.33
C LEU A 173 -9.33 -17.15 4.83
#